data_AF-A0A2R3ILY1-F1
#
_entry.id   AF-A0A2R3ILY1-F1
#
_cell.length_a   1.000
_cell.length_b   1.000
_cell.length_c   1.000
_cell.angle_alpha   90.00
_cell.angle_beta   90.00
_cell.angle_gamma   90.00
#
_symmetry.space_group_name_H-M   'P 1'
#
loop_
_entity.id
_entity.type
_entity.pdbx_description
1 polymer ?
#
loop_
_entity_poly.entity_id
_entity_poly.type
_entity_poly.pdbx_seq_one_letter_code
_entity_poly.pdbx_strand_id
1 'polypeptide(L)'
;MIAYLEISPRLTGKTTRLCALARDLLAQGRQVIFVCPPGCCADIRRALPGAVVLGDGEPLPAFVVDPDSATWFYDEFDWLQNVQVRAGGYYATTAQRLRDPELDTPAVDLLLQLLEANGNRHERHFWPFGLNGLAEFGAATEDRDSYRLMYLGEFLQ
;
A
#
# COMPACT_ATOMS: atom_id res chain seq x y z
N MET A 1 4.08 -16.28 -2.23
CA MET A 1 3.26 -15.50 -3.17
C MET A 1 2.53 -14.43 -2.38
N ILE A 2 2.45 -13.21 -2.91
CA ILE A 2 1.68 -12.09 -2.34
C ILE A 2 0.19 -12.32 -2.60
N ALA A 3 -0.69 -11.96 -1.65
CA ALA A 3 -2.14 -12.14 -1.84
C ALA A 3 -2.74 -10.98 -2.65
N TYR A 4 -2.25 -9.76 -2.43
CA TYR A 4 -2.71 -8.57 -3.11
C TYR A 4 -1.59 -7.52 -3.19
N LEU A 5 -1.40 -6.93 -4.36
CA LEU A 5 -0.47 -5.82 -4.58
C LEU A 5 -1.15 -4.79 -5.47
N GLU A 6 -1.44 -3.60 -4.93
CA GLU A 6 -1.96 -2.46 -5.68
C GLU A 6 -0.92 -1.33 -5.71
N ILE A 7 -0.62 -0.84 -6.92
CA ILE A 7 0.19 0.36 -7.12
C ILE A 7 -0.63 1.30 -7.99
N SER A 8 -1.16 2.34 -7.37
CA SER A 8 -2.10 3.27 -8.02
C SER A 8 -1.77 4.73 -7.67
N PRO A 9 -2.17 5.70 -8.52
CA PRO A 9 -2.11 7.12 -8.20
C PRO A 9 -2.77 7.49 -6.86
N ARG A 10 -2.54 8.72 -6.39
CA ARG A 10 -3.18 9.22 -5.16
C ARG A 10 -4.71 9.21 -5.29
N LEU A 11 -5.41 9.12 -4.16
CA LEU A 11 -6.87 9.32 -4.10
C LEU A 11 -7.72 8.40 -5.02
N THR A 12 -7.23 7.22 -5.38
CA THR A 12 -7.99 6.24 -6.15
C THR A 12 -8.82 5.28 -5.28
N GLY A 13 -8.82 5.46 -3.96
CA GLY A 13 -9.57 4.62 -3.01
C GLY A 13 -8.83 3.37 -2.51
N LYS A 14 -7.49 3.32 -2.63
CA LYS A 14 -6.63 2.21 -2.17
C LYS A 14 -6.95 1.75 -0.75
N THR A 15 -6.81 2.66 0.21
CA THR A 15 -7.09 2.42 1.63
C THR A 15 -8.49 1.84 1.84
N THR A 16 -9.50 2.38 1.14
CA THR A 16 -10.89 1.90 1.23
C THR A 16 -11.01 0.44 0.77
N ARG A 17 -10.41 0.08 -0.38
CA ARG A 17 -10.38 -1.31 -0.86
C ARG A 17 -9.62 -2.22 0.09
N LEU A 18 -8.46 -1.76 0.57
CA LEU A 18 -7.62 -2.52 1.49
C LEU A 18 -8.35 -2.81 2.81
N CYS A 19 -9.08 -1.82 3.36
CA CYS A 19 -9.96 -2.02 4.51
C CYS A 19 -11.15 -2.95 4.19
N ALA A 20 -11.72 -2.91 2.99
CA ALA A 20 -12.79 -3.85 2.62
C ALA A 20 -12.30 -5.30 2.66
N LEU A 21 -11.14 -5.58 2.04
CA LEU A 21 -10.49 -6.89 2.07
C LEU A 21 -10.18 -7.34 3.50
N ALA A 22 -9.62 -6.45 4.33
CA ALA A 22 -9.34 -6.74 5.74
C ALA A 22 -10.61 -7.07 6.53
N ARG A 23 -11.71 -6.35 6.29
CA ARG A 23 -13.01 -6.60 6.93
C ARG A 23 -13.57 -7.96 6.57
N ASP A 24 -13.46 -8.36 5.30
CA ASP A 24 -13.94 -9.67 4.85
C ASP A 24 -13.19 -10.82 5.53
N LEU A 25 -11.88 -10.66 5.76
CA LEU A 25 -11.08 -11.65 6.49
C LEU A 25 -11.40 -11.66 7.99
N LEU A 26 -11.61 -10.50 8.61
CA LEU A 26 -12.07 -10.42 10.00
C LEU A 26 -13.42 -11.12 10.18
N ALA A 27 -14.35 -10.94 9.23
CA ALA A 27 -15.66 -11.61 9.25
C ALA A 27 -15.54 -13.14 9.14
N GLN A 28 -14.45 -13.65 8.57
CA GLN A 28 -14.10 -15.07 8.51
C GLN A 28 -13.36 -15.57 9.76
N GLY A 29 -13.19 -14.72 10.79
CA GLY A 29 -12.49 -15.05 12.03
C GLY A 29 -10.95 -15.05 11.91
N ARG A 30 -10.39 -14.48 10.84
CA ARG A 30 -8.94 -14.38 10.66
C ARG A 30 -8.37 -13.27 11.54
N GLN A 31 -7.19 -13.49 12.12
CA GLN A 31 -6.43 -12.41 12.76
C GLN A 31 -5.84 -11.50 11.67
N VAL A 32 -6.14 -10.20 11.76
CA VAL A 32 -5.67 -9.18 10.83
C VAL A 32 -4.77 -8.18 11.54
N ILE A 33 -3.59 -7.95 10.97
CA ILE A 33 -2.68 -6.87 11.35
C ILE A 33 -2.63 -5.87 10.20
N PHE A 34 -2.91 -4.61 10.48
CA PHE A 34 -2.97 -3.54 9.50
C PHE A 34 -1.96 -2.45 9.86
N VAL A 35 -0.95 -2.27 9.02
CA VAL A 35 0.11 -1.28 9.18
C VAL A 35 -0.15 -0.12 8.22
N CYS A 36 -0.10 1.10 8.73
CA CYS A 36 -0.34 2.31 7.94
C CYS A 36 0.48 3.50 8.47
N PRO A 37 0.52 4.63 7.75
CA PRO A 37 1.10 5.86 8.28
C PRO A 37 0.47 6.23 9.63
N PRO A 38 1.25 6.67 10.64
CA PRO A 38 0.73 6.93 12.00
C PRO A 38 -0.48 7.87 12.05
N GLY A 39 -0.53 8.86 11.15
CA GLY A 39 -1.64 9.82 11.04
C GLY A 39 -2.98 9.19 10.62
N CYS A 40 -2.97 8.00 10.02
CA CYS A 40 -4.17 7.30 9.55
C CYS A 40 -4.71 6.28 10.57
N CYS A 41 -3.91 5.88 11.58
CA CYS A 41 -4.24 4.77 12.48
C CYS A 41 -5.60 4.93 13.17
N ALA A 42 -5.97 6.13 13.60
CA ALA A 42 -7.24 6.37 14.30
C ALA A 42 -8.45 6.07 13.40
N ASP A 43 -8.38 6.48 12.13
CA ASP A 43 -9.46 6.27 11.17
C ASP A 43 -9.54 4.81 10.72
N ILE A 44 -8.40 4.15 10.52
CA ILE A 44 -8.33 2.73 10.20
C ILE A 44 -8.87 1.87 11.36
N ARG A 45 -8.50 2.18 12.61
CA ARG A 45 -9.05 1.51 13.81
C ARG A 45 -10.57 1.61 13.87
N ARG A 46 -11.12 2.79 13.52
CA ARG A 46 -12.57 2.98 13.45
C ARG A 46 -13.21 2.16 12.32
N ALA A 47 -12.55 2.05 11.17
CA ALA A 47 -13.05 1.32 10.01
C ALA A 47 -12.94 -0.21 10.12
N LEU A 48 -12.03 -0.71 10.97
CA LEU A 48 -11.70 -2.13 11.17
C LEU A 48 -11.74 -2.53 12.66
N PRO A 49 -12.91 -2.47 13.32
CA PRO A 49 -13.03 -2.96 14.69
C PRO A 49 -12.68 -4.45 14.73
N GLY A 50 -11.64 -4.81 15.49
CA GLY A 50 -11.13 -6.18 15.61
C GLY A 50 -9.78 -6.45 14.93
N ALA A 51 -9.32 -5.56 14.04
CA ALA A 51 -7.93 -5.61 13.55
C ALA A 51 -6.96 -5.05 14.60
N VAL A 52 -5.72 -5.56 14.57
CA VAL A 52 -4.57 -4.90 15.21
C VAL A 52 -4.04 -3.86 14.25
N VAL A 53 -4.27 -2.57 14.53
CA VAL A 53 -3.82 -1.47 13.67
C VAL A 53 -2.59 -0.80 14.28
N LEU A 54 -1.51 -0.76 13.51
CA LEU A 54 -0.20 -0.27 13.91
C LEU A 54 0.24 0.89 13.03
N GLY A 55 0.82 1.92 13.65
CA GLY A 55 1.64 2.87 12.92
C GLY A 55 2.95 2.22 12.46
N ASP A 56 3.56 2.77 11.41
CA ASP A 56 4.92 2.36 11.02
C ASP A 56 5.90 2.45 12.21
N GLY A 57 6.64 1.36 12.43
CA GLY A 57 7.56 1.21 13.56
C GLY A 57 6.91 0.96 14.93
N GLU A 58 5.58 0.96 15.04
CA GLU A 58 4.90 0.63 16.30
C GLU A 58 5.10 -0.86 16.64
N PRO A 59 5.50 -1.21 17.87
CA PRO A 59 5.72 -2.59 18.25
C PRO A 59 4.40 -3.38 18.27
N LEU A 60 4.49 -4.68 17.97
CA LEU A 60 3.36 -5.58 18.10
C LEU A 60 2.89 -5.67 19.56
N PRO A 61 1.57 -5.56 19.82
CA PRO A 61 1.03 -5.75 21.15
C PRO A 61 1.26 -7.18 21.67
N ALA A 62 1.53 -7.32 22.97
CA ALA A 62 1.86 -8.60 23.60
C ALA A 62 0.75 -9.68 23.50
N PHE A 63 -0.49 -9.29 23.20
CA PHE A 63 -1.59 -10.24 23.01
C PHE A 63 -1.58 -10.91 21.63
N VAL A 64 -0.75 -10.44 20.68
CA VAL A 64 -0.53 -11.10 19.40
C VAL A 64 0.46 -12.24 19.63
N VAL A 65 -0.06 -13.45 19.83
CA VAL A 65 0.73 -14.62 20.22
C VAL A 65 1.55 -15.19 19.05
N ASP A 66 1.00 -15.14 17.83
CA ASP A 66 1.64 -15.68 16.62
C ASP A 66 1.47 -14.71 15.44
N PRO A 67 2.41 -13.78 15.25
CA PRO A 67 2.35 -12.82 14.14
C PRO A 67 2.47 -13.47 12.76
N ASP A 68 3.02 -14.69 12.65
CA ASP A 68 3.27 -15.34 11.37
C ASP A 68 2.03 -16.08 10.83
N SER A 69 1.06 -16.41 11.69
CA SER A 69 -0.26 -16.89 11.25
C SER A 69 -1.27 -15.77 10.99
N ALA A 70 -0.97 -14.53 11.37
CA ALA A 70 -1.81 -13.38 11.09
C ALA A 70 -1.78 -12.99 9.61
N THR A 71 -2.85 -12.36 9.12
CA THR A 71 -2.88 -11.78 7.76
C THR A 71 -2.49 -10.31 7.82
N TRP A 72 -1.44 -9.95 7.08
CA TRP A 72 -0.83 -8.62 7.13
C TRP A 72 -1.30 -7.74 5.98
N PHE A 73 -1.65 -6.51 6.33
CA PHE A 73 -2.01 -5.44 5.41
C PHE A 73 -1.06 -4.26 5.61
N TYR A 74 -0.57 -3.70 4.51
CA TYR A 74 0.31 -2.53 4.49
C TYR A 74 -0.27 -1.47 3.55
N ASP A 75 -0.74 -0.37 4.13
CA ASP A 75 -1.23 0.80 3.38
C ASP A 75 -0.11 1.82 3.20
N GLU A 76 -0.02 2.38 2.00
CA GLU A 76 1.08 3.26 1.55
C GLU A 76 2.47 2.67 1.83
N PHE A 77 2.65 1.37 1.57
CA PHE A 77 3.85 0.62 1.96
C PHE A 77 5.18 1.22 1.46
N ASP A 78 5.17 1.91 0.31
CA ASP A 78 6.38 2.51 -0.29
C ASP A 78 6.85 3.75 0.49
N TRP A 79 6.03 4.25 1.40
CA TRP A 79 6.31 5.39 2.27
C TRP A 79 6.66 4.99 3.70
N LEU A 80 6.54 3.70 4.03
CA LEU A 80 6.80 3.16 5.37
C LEU A 80 8.24 2.65 5.44
N GLN A 81 8.86 2.74 6.62
CA GLN A 81 10.26 2.36 6.82
C GLN A 81 10.43 0.91 7.32
N ASN A 82 9.41 0.33 7.96
CA ASN A 82 9.53 -0.96 8.67
C ASN A 82 8.70 -2.08 8.01
N VAL A 83 8.47 -2.01 6.70
CA VAL A 83 7.69 -3.02 5.97
C VAL A 83 8.52 -4.29 5.80
N GLN A 84 7.86 -5.42 6.03
CA GLN A 84 8.41 -6.73 5.74
C GLN A 84 7.58 -7.39 4.65
N VAL A 85 8.26 -7.98 3.66
CA VAL A 85 7.60 -8.79 2.65
C VAL A 85 7.14 -10.09 3.29
N ARG A 86 5.83 -10.34 3.26
CA ARG A 86 5.17 -11.48 3.89
C ARG A 86 4.37 -12.25 2.85
N ALA A 87 4.54 -13.57 2.86
CA ALA A 87 3.71 -14.45 2.04
C ALA A 87 2.23 -14.29 2.43
N GLY A 88 1.36 -14.18 1.43
CA GLY A 88 -0.07 -13.93 1.66
C GLY A 88 -0.40 -12.51 2.17
N GLY A 89 0.57 -11.58 2.20
CA GLY A 89 0.34 -10.20 2.58
C GLY A 89 -0.41 -9.39 1.53
N TYR A 90 -1.00 -8.29 1.98
CA TYR A 90 -1.79 -7.35 1.19
C TYR A 90 -1.11 -5.99 1.22
N TYR A 91 -0.79 -5.45 0.05
CA TYR A 91 0.02 -4.25 -0.10
C TYR A 91 -0.69 -3.27 -1.03
N ALA A 92 -0.84 -2.01 -0.62
CA ALA A 92 -1.31 -0.96 -1.50
C ALA A 92 -0.44 0.30 -1.32
N THR A 93 -0.13 1.00 -2.41
CA THR A 93 0.64 2.25 -2.32
C THR A 93 0.37 3.20 -3.49
N THR A 94 0.65 4.47 -3.26
CA THR A 94 1.17 5.36 -4.30
C THR A 94 2.68 5.24 -4.28
N ALA A 95 3.35 5.13 -5.43
CA ALA A 95 4.81 5.05 -5.43
C ALA A 95 5.43 6.34 -4.87
N GLN A 96 6.47 6.18 -4.04
CA GLN A 96 7.14 7.32 -3.39
C GLN A 96 8.07 8.06 -4.36
N ARG A 97 8.68 7.32 -5.30
CA ARG A 97 9.61 7.84 -6.30
C ARG A 97 9.56 7.03 -7.58
N LEU A 98 10.04 7.63 -8.67
CA LEU A 98 10.35 6.91 -9.89
C LEU A 98 11.65 6.13 -9.70
N ARG A 99 11.65 4.89 -10.16
CA ARG A 99 12.80 3.99 -10.07
C ARG A 99 13.55 3.94 -11.39
N ASP A 100 14.87 3.95 -11.29
CA ASP A 100 15.77 3.78 -12.42
C ASP A 100 16.09 2.28 -12.56
N PRO A 101 15.71 1.63 -13.68
CA PRO A 101 15.94 0.19 -13.86
C PRO A 101 17.42 -0.20 -13.90
N GLU A 102 18.36 0.74 -14.06
CA GLU A 102 19.80 0.47 -14.00
C GLU A 102 20.35 0.45 -12.56
N LEU A 103 19.67 1.13 -11.62
CA LEU A 103 20.12 1.30 -10.24
C LEU A 103 19.25 0.54 -9.23
N ASP A 104 17.94 0.53 -9.47
CA ASP A 104 16.96 -0.06 -8.59
C ASP A 104 16.71 -1.52 -8.95
N THR A 105 16.94 -2.39 -7.97
CA THR A 105 16.74 -3.84 -8.12
C THR A 105 15.88 -4.37 -6.98
N PRO A 106 15.22 -5.54 -7.15
CA PRO A 106 14.51 -6.20 -6.06
C PRO A 106 15.34 -6.45 -4.79
N ALA A 107 16.68 -6.44 -4.90
CA ALA A 107 17.57 -6.62 -3.76
C ALA A 107 17.68 -5.38 -2.86
N VAL A 108 17.34 -4.19 -3.37
CA VAL A 108 17.54 -2.91 -2.68
C VAL A 108 16.28 -2.03 -2.65
N ASP A 109 15.23 -2.39 -3.39
CA ASP A 109 13.98 -1.65 -3.45
C ASP A 109 12.78 -2.53 -3.13
N LEU A 110 12.00 -2.13 -2.12
CA LEU A 110 10.87 -2.88 -1.59
C LEU A 110 9.73 -3.07 -2.61
N LEU A 111 9.40 -2.05 -3.41
CA LEU A 111 8.33 -2.17 -4.41
C LEU A 111 8.74 -3.16 -5.50
N LEU A 112 9.99 -3.11 -5.96
CA LEU A 112 10.51 -4.08 -6.92
C LEU A 112 10.58 -5.49 -6.33
N GLN A 113 10.93 -5.62 -5.05
CA GLN A 113 10.88 -6.89 -4.32
C GLN A 113 9.46 -7.48 -4.27
N LEU A 114 8.45 -6.64 -4.00
CA LEU A 114 7.04 -7.05 -3.97
C LEU A 114 6.51 -7.42 -5.36
N LEU A 115 6.92 -6.70 -6.41
CA LEU A 115 6.60 -7.04 -7.78
C LEU A 115 7.16 -8.43 -8.14
N GLU A 116 8.43 -8.68 -7.88
CA GLU A 116 9.07 -9.97 -8.15
C GLU A 116 8.37 -11.10 -7.36
N ALA A 117 8.12 -10.89 -6.07
CA ALA A 117 7.42 -11.85 -5.21
C ALA A 117 5.96 -12.13 -5.63
N ASN A 118 5.36 -11.22 -6.40
CA ASN A 118 4.02 -11.37 -6.99
C ASN A 118 4.05 -11.81 -8.47
N GLY A 119 5.22 -12.19 -8.99
CA GLY A 119 5.38 -12.61 -10.39
C GLY A 119 5.20 -11.47 -11.39
N ASN A 120 5.65 -10.27 -11.03
CA ASN A 120 5.55 -9.02 -11.79
C ASN A 120 4.11 -8.59 -12.12
N ARG A 121 3.15 -8.96 -11.27
CA ARG A 121 1.75 -8.55 -11.38
C ARG A 121 1.39 -7.57 -10.27
N HIS A 122 0.51 -6.63 -10.59
CA HIS A 122 -0.10 -5.72 -9.62
C HIS A 122 -1.43 -5.23 -10.18
N GLU A 123 -2.31 -4.83 -9.28
CA GLU A 123 -3.52 -4.09 -9.61
C GLU A 123 -3.18 -2.61 -9.77
N ARG A 124 -3.86 -1.96 -10.72
CA ARG A 124 -3.77 -0.52 -10.94
C ARG A 124 -5.15 0.02 -11.21
N HIS A 125 -5.55 1.00 -10.41
CA HIS A 125 -6.83 1.67 -10.52
C HIS A 125 -6.62 3.14 -10.84
N PHE A 126 -7.48 3.67 -11.70
CA PHE A 126 -7.55 5.09 -12.02
C PHE A 126 -8.82 5.70 -11.44
N TRP A 127 -8.90 7.02 -11.40
CA TRP A 127 -10.09 7.68 -10.88
C TRP A 127 -11.35 7.31 -11.67
N PRO A 128 -12.47 7.02 -10.98
CA PRO A 128 -13.72 6.61 -11.61
C PRO A 128 -14.49 7.76 -12.30
N PHE A 129 -14.04 9.01 -12.16
CA PHE A 129 -14.71 10.19 -12.73
C PHE A 129 -13.72 11.07 -13.51
N GLY A 130 -14.22 11.74 -14.54
CA GLY A 130 -13.46 12.55 -15.50
C GLY A 130 -12.68 13.71 -14.88
N LEU A 131 -11.56 13.39 -14.23
CA LEU A 131 -10.60 14.31 -13.64
C LEU A 131 -9.54 14.74 -14.64
N ASN A 132 -9.94 15.02 -15.88
CA ASN A 132 -9.11 15.81 -16.78
C ASN A 132 -8.62 17.06 -16.04
N GLY A 133 -9.47 17.72 -15.26
CA GLY A 133 -9.07 18.90 -14.48
C GLY A 133 -8.05 18.68 -13.36
N LEU A 134 -8.02 17.53 -12.67
CA LEU A 134 -7.04 17.28 -11.59
C LEU A 134 -5.69 16.84 -12.17
N ALA A 135 -5.70 16.04 -13.23
CA ALA A 135 -4.51 15.71 -13.98
C ALA A 135 -3.96 16.93 -14.74
N GLU A 136 -4.79 17.73 -15.39
CA GLU A 136 -4.40 18.99 -16.05
C GLU A 136 -3.88 20.01 -15.02
N PHE A 137 -4.53 20.14 -13.86
CA PHE A 137 -4.03 20.97 -12.78
C PHE A 137 -2.67 20.49 -12.29
N GLY A 138 -2.54 19.18 -11.99
CA GLY A 138 -1.27 18.58 -11.60
C GLY A 138 -0.18 18.81 -12.64
N ALA A 139 -0.48 18.62 -13.92
CA ALA A 139 0.46 18.86 -15.02
C ALA A 139 0.88 20.34 -15.13
N ALA A 140 0.03 21.27 -14.69
CA ALA A 140 0.31 22.71 -14.71
C ALA A 140 1.05 23.21 -13.47
N THR A 141 0.95 22.52 -12.33
CA THR A 141 1.45 23.02 -11.04
C THR A 141 2.54 22.18 -10.39
N GLU A 142 2.67 20.91 -10.76
CA GLU A 142 3.67 20.00 -10.20
C GLU A 142 4.89 19.88 -11.11
N ASP A 143 6.03 19.50 -10.55
CA ASP A 143 7.14 19.04 -11.38
C ASP A 143 6.78 17.73 -12.09
N ARG A 144 7.53 17.41 -13.15
CA ARG A 144 7.24 16.27 -14.02
C ARG A 144 7.20 14.94 -13.26
N ASP A 145 8.10 14.74 -12.31
CA ASP A 145 8.21 13.46 -11.61
C ASP A 145 7.08 13.32 -10.59
N SER A 146 6.78 14.39 -9.85
CA SER A 146 5.60 14.46 -8.97
C SER A 146 4.31 14.22 -9.75
N TYR A 147 4.18 14.79 -10.95
CA TYR A 147 3.01 14.53 -11.81
C TYR A 147 2.90 13.03 -12.18
N ARG A 148 3.98 12.43 -12.67
CA ARG A 148 4.03 11.01 -13.06
C ARG A 148 3.68 10.09 -11.88
N LEU A 149 4.22 10.36 -10.71
CA LEU A 149 3.98 9.55 -9.51
C LEU A 149 2.55 9.67 -9.00
N MET A 150 2.10 10.91 -8.81
CA MET A 150 0.89 11.19 -8.04
C MET A 150 -0.37 11.12 -8.89
N TYR A 151 -0.23 11.48 -10.17
CA TYR A 151 -1.35 11.58 -11.10
C TYR A 151 -1.38 10.44 -12.09
N LEU A 152 -0.23 10.03 -12.63
CA LEU A 152 -0.22 8.88 -13.54
C LEU A 152 -0.09 7.57 -12.77
N GLY A 153 0.50 7.56 -11.58
CA GLY A 153 0.80 6.32 -10.83
C GLY A 153 1.94 5.54 -11.46
N GLU A 154 2.84 6.23 -12.17
CA GLU A 154 4.08 5.66 -12.66
C GLU A 154 5.06 5.49 -11.51
N PHE A 155 5.94 4.49 -11.64
CA PHE A 155 6.94 4.17 -10.62
C PHE A 155 8.28 3.74 -11.23
N LEU A 156 8.40 3.77 -12.55
CA LEU A 156 9.63 3.53 -13.32
C LEU A 156 9.92 4.78 -14.17
N GLN A 157 11.20 5.07 -14.40
CA GLN A 157 11.63 6.19 -15.25
C GLN A 157 11.43 5.92 -16.74
#